data_AF-A0A1F6BM27-F1
#
_entry.id   AF-A0A1F6BM27-F1
#
_cell.length_a   1.000
_cell.length_b   1.000
_cell.length_c   1.000
_cell.angle_alpha   90.00
_cell.angle_beta   90.00
_cell.angle_gamma   90.00
#
_symmetry.space_group_name_H-M   'P 1'
#
loop_
_entity.id
_entity.type
_entity.pdbx_description
1 polymer ?
#
loop_
_entity_poly.entity_id
_entity_poly.type
_entity_poly.pdbx_seq_one_letter_code
_entity_poly.pdbx_strand_id
1 'polypeptide(L)'
;MTLYFKEPRLELTRMGEFLTRLVAYSSYIGLTAGVILLFFSDLSSLRWFAVLAALFLIDRILHLGEAERSIRDLDAAGEEKINLAEVLTPAAYKIINHAFRKSLMVGQNFYLLIFKELIMRRDVREALKRLSVPFGECLDRAEEHLEESERPGRPELLNAIEKLIVESYGNAMRTDEEFIEPRNIFVALSRTGDKKIGELLELFNLTEKDLEEAVIFGRYGRLLARVHRLPAVLGGFAYHPSHLRKRIVNRAWTSRPTPTLDNFSTDLTALARAEKVGFLVGHEKDFDSVLSIISRPGKPNVLLVGEPGVGKSTLIHHLAFRMIKDEVPPVLFDKRLISLELGSLLADAPVEILAARLRKITEEITLAGNIVISISNIHDLFRTAEKDALSAIDILLPVIKNAEIPVIGETYPKEFKRYIEARSDFLEQFEVVEVTEITKEEALRFLVYMSLILEREFKIVITLRAVSKAVELASRYFRKKPLPGSAVDILKQALVRAGEQKLKTLEENLVVEVAEEQSKIPIEKAGTEETAKLLDLENIIHKRLVNQETAVRAVSQALREYRSGLSRRGGPIAVFLFVGPTGVGKTELAWRADRRFSFRGADRCR
;
A
#
# COMPACT_ATOMS: atom_id res chain seq x y z
N MET A 1 -22.39 17.18 11.35
CA MET A 1 -21.77 18.13 10.42
C MET A 1 -22.57 18.13 9.13
N THR A 2 -22.97 19.30 8.65
CA THR A 2 -23.71 19.44 7.39
C THR A 2 -22.77 20.00 6.33
N LEU A 3 -22.51 19.20 5.29
CA LEU A 3 -21.67 19.57 4.16
C LEU A 3 -22.56 20.20 3.08
N TYR A 4 -22.13 21.33 2.53
CA TYR A 4 -22.80 21.95 1.39
C TYR A 4 -21.77 22.56 0.45
N PHE A 5 -22.19 22.86 -0.78
CA PHE A 5 -21.32 23.51 -1.76
C PHE A 5 -21.96 24.80 -2.26
N LYS A 6 -21.33 25.93 -1.95
CA LYS A 6 -21.75 27.24 -2.47
C LYS A 6 -20.56 28.02 -3.00
N GLU A 7 -20.56 28.21 -4.31
CA GLU A 7 -19.51 28.94 -5.03
C GLU A 7 -20.12 30.14 -5.79
N PRO A 8 -19.95 31.37 -5.28
CA PRO A 8 -20.51 32.59 -5.89
C PRO A 8 -20.11 32.78 -7.35
N ARG A 9 -18.94 32.29 -7.76
CA ARG A 9 -18.47 32.41 -9.16
C ARG A 9 -19.37 31.66 -10.14
N LEU A 10 -20.05 30.59 -9.72
CA LEU A 10 -21.02 29.88 -10.57
C LEU A 10 -22.32 30.66 -10.78
N GLU A 11 -22.63 31.62 -9.90
CA GLU A 11 -23.81 32.49 -10.01
C GLU A 11 -23.62 33.59 -11.06
N LEU A 12 -22.36 34.01 -11.29
CA LEU A 12 -22.01 35.06 -12.24
C LEU A 12 -22.42 34.73 -13.68
N THR A 13 -22.63 35.76 -14.50
CA THR A 13 -22.70 35.63 -15.96
C THR A 13 -21.30 35.44 -16.55
N ARG A 14 -21.20 35.00 -17.80
CA ARG A 14 -19.90 34.93 -18.51
C ARG A 14 -19.16 36.28 -18.49
N MET A 15 -19.91 37.38 -18.63
CA MET A 15 -19.34 38.72 -18.56
C MET A 15 -18.87 39.07 -17.15
N GLY A 16 -19.64 38.70 -16.13
CA GLY A 16 -19.24 38.87 -14.72
C GLY A 16 -17.94 38.13 -14.38
N GLU A 17 -17.80 36.87 -14.82
CA GLU A 17 -16.55 36.12 -14.64
C GLU A 17 -15.36 36.72 -15.40
N PHE A 18 -15.59 37.19 -16.63
CA PHE A 18 -14.52 37.84 -17.40
C PHE A 18 -14.04 39.11 -16.70
N LEU A 19 -14.96 39.94 -16.22
CA LEU A 19 -14.63 41.16 -15.47
C LEU A 19 -13.91 40.85 -14.16
N THR A 20 -14.35 39.86 -13.38
CA THR A 20 -13.67 39.51 -12.13
C THR A 20 -12.26 38.98 -12.38
N ARG A 21 -12.06 38.16 -13.42
CA ARG A 21 -10.70 37.71 -13.82
C ARG A 21 -9.85 38.87 -14.31
N LEU A 22 -10.41 39.79 -15.10
CA LEU A 22 -9.71 40.96 -15.61
C LEU A 22 -9.23 41.85 -14.44
N VAL A 23 -10.12 42.14 -13.49
CA VAL A 23 -9.81 42.93 -12.29
C VAL A 23 -8.77 42.25 -11.40
N ALA A 24 -8.88 40.93 -11.21
CA ALA A 24 -7.91 40.17 -10.43
C ALA A 24 -6.52 40.15 -11.12
N TYR A 25 -6.46 39.90 -12.43
CA TYR A 25 -5.19 39.89 -13.15
C TYR A 25 -4.58 41.28 -13.22
N SER A 26 -5.38 42.34 -13.45
CA SER A 26 -4.87 43.71 -13.46
C SER A 26 -4.36 44.15 -12.08
N SER A 27 -5.01 43.72 -10.98
CA SER A 27 -4.53 44.01 -9.63
C SER A 27 -3.21 43.30 -9.31
N TYR A 28 -3.04 42.03 -9.71
CA TYR A 28 -1.76 41.32 -9.57
C TYR A 28 -0.65 41.91 -10.46
N ILE A 29 -0.96 42.33 -11.68
CA ILE A 29 -0.02 43.04 -12.57
C ILE A 29 0.38 44.39 -11.93
N GLY A 30 -0.60 45.13 -11.39
CA GLY A 30 -0.33 46.38 -10.68
C GLY A 30 0.54 46.17 -9.44
N LEU A 31 0.26 45.13 -8.66
CA LEU A 31 1.02 44.79 -7.45
C LEU A 31 2.46 44.37 -7.80
N THR A 32 2.65 43.52 -8.82
CA THR A 32 3.99 43.14 -9.30
C THR A 32 4.78 44.34 -9.82
N ALA A 33 4.17 45.22 -10.62
CA ALA A 33 4.81 46.46 -11.07
C ALA A 33 5.15 47.39 -9.89
N GLY A 34 4.25 47.52 -8.91
CA GLY A 34 4.48 48.29 -7.69
C GLY A 34 5.65 47.75 -6.87
N VAL A 35 5.74 46.43 -6.70
CA VAL A 35 6.87 45.76 -6.04
C VAL A 35 8.19 46.05 -6.75
N ILE A 36 8.22 45.97 -8.08
CA ILE A 36 9.42 46.30 -8.87
C ILE A 36 9.83 47.76 -8.66
N LEU A 37 8.89 48.71 -8.74
CA LEU A 37 9.17 50.13 -8.54
C LEU A 37 9.69 50.43 -7.14
N LEU A 38 9.08 49.83 -6.11
CA LEU A 38 9.49 50.01 -4.72
C LEU A 38 10.87 49.40 -4.43
N PHE A 39 11.23 48.33 -5.15
CA PHE A 39 12.56 47.71 -5.03
C PHE A 39 13.68 48.63 -5.53
N PHE A 40 13.41 49.45 -6.56
CA PHE A 40 14.37 50.44 -7.10
C PHE A 40 14.32 51.81 -6.41
N SER A 41 13.46 52.01 -5.40
CA SER A 41 13.38 53.27 -4.66
C SER A 41 14.67 53.58 -3.89
N ASP A 42 15.04 54.85 -3.72
CA ASP A 42 16.20 55.27 -2.93
C ASP A 42 15.98 55.15 -1.40
N LEU A 43 14.73 54.98 -0.97
CA LEU A 43 14.38 54.84 0.43
C LEU A 43 14.50 53.38 0.91
N SER A 44 15.33 53.15 1.93
CA SER A 44 15.57 51.82 2.49
C SER A 44 14.30 51.14 3.04
N SER A 45 13.38 51.91 3.64
CA SER A 45 12.10 51.40 4.14
C SER A 45 11.20 50.87 3.03
N LEU A 46 11.17 51.54 1.88
CA LEU A 46 10.38 51.10 0.71
C LEU A 46 10.95 49.83 0.06
N ARG A 47 12.28 49.67 0.06
CA ARG A 47 12.91 48.42 -0.41
C ARG A 47 12.55 47.22 0.46
N TRP A 48 12.55 47.38 1.79
CA TRP A 48 12.12 46.30 2.69
C TRP A 48 10.64 45.94 2.52
N PHE A 49 9.77 46.93 2.31
CA PHE A 49 8.37 46.69 1.95
C PHE A 49 8.25 45.93 0.63
N ALA A 50 9.05 46.28 -0.38
CA ALA A 50 9.09 45.56 -1.66
C ALA A 50 9.52 44.10 -1.49
N VAL A 51 10.50 43.81 -0.63
CA VAL A 51 10.93 42.44 -0.32
C VAL A 51 9.80 41.63 0.31
N LEU A 52 9.08 42.19 1.29
CA LEU A 52 7.93 41.51 1.92
C LEU A 52 6.80 41.27 0.91
N ALA A 53 6.48 42.25 0.08
CA ALA A 53 5.46 42.12 -0.95
C ALA A 53 5.88 41.15 -2.07
N ALA A 54 7.18 41.05 -2.39
CA ALA A 54 7.73 40.05 -3.29
C ALA A 54 7.61 38.64 -2.69
N LEU A 55 7.91 38.46 -1.40
CA LEU A 55 7.69 37.19 -0.71
C LEU A 55 6.22 36.77 -0.73
N PHE A 56 5.29 37.70 -0.52
CA PHE A 56 3.85 37.45 -0.66
C PHE A 56 3.47 37.01 -2.08
N LEU A 57 4.01 37.67 -3.12
CA LEU A 57 3.77 37.26 -4.50
C LEU A 57 4.36 35.89 -4.83
N ILE A 58 5.57 35.60 -4.35
CA ILE A 58 6.22 34.30 -4.51
C ILE A 58 5.38 33.21 -3.83
N ASP A 59 4.97 33.44 -2.59
CA ASP A 59 4.08 32.56 -1.85
C ASP A 59 2.77 32.30 -2.62
N ARG A 60 2.13 33.36 -3.13
CA ARG A 60 0.91 33.24 -3.94
C ARG A 60 1.12 32.45 -5.24
N ILE A 61 2.30 32.56 -5.86
CA ILE A 61 2.67 31.79 -7.06
C ILE A 61 2.90 30.32 -6.71
N LEU A 62 3.51 30.02 -5.56
CA LEU A 62 3.76 28.65 -5.11
C LEU A 62 2.45 27.91 -4.82
N HIS A 63 1.47 28.58 -4.21
CA HIS A 63 0.17 27.99 -3.83
C HIS A 63 -0.95 28.20 -4.86
N LEU A 64 -0.62 28.60 -6.09
CA LEU A 64 -1.60 28.98 -7.12
C LEU A 64 -2.49 27.81 -7.60
N GLY A 65 -2.08 26.58 -7.33
CA GLY A 65 -2.80 25.34 -7.63
C GLY A 65 -3.59 24.75 -6.45
N GLU A 66 -3.51 25.35 -5.27
CA GLU A 66 -4.09 24.83 -4.03
C GLU A 66 -5.46 25.45 -3.76
N ALA A 67 -6.24 24.82 -2.87
CA ALA A 67 -7.50 25.37 -2.40
C ALA A 67 -7.26 26.41 -1.29
N GLU A 68 -8.32 27.08 -0.83
CA GLU A 68 -8.20 28.13 0.19
C GLU A 68 -7.92 27.56 1.59
N ARG A 69 -8.45 26.37 1.88
CA ARG A 69 -8.20 25.62 3.12
C ARG A 69 -7.92 24.16 2.81
N SER A 70 -7.16 23.49 3.67
CA SER A 70 -7.00 22.03 3.60
C SER A 70 -8.16 21.32 4.29
N ILE A 71 -8.40 20.06 3.91
CA ILE A 71 -9.40 19.19 4.54
C ILE A 71 -9.09 19.00 6.04
N ARG A 72 -7.81 18.91 6.39
CA ARG A 72 -7.35 18.74 7.78
C ARG A 72 -7.66 19.99 8.63
N ASP A 73 -7.51 21.18 8.06
CA ASP A 73 -7.83 22.42 8.75
C ASP A 73 -9.33 22.55 9.04
N LEU A 74 -10.18 22.10 8.09
CA LEU A 74 -11.63 22.09 8.28
C LEU A 74 -12.07 21.12 9.38
N ASP A 75 -11.48 19.92 9.43
CA ASP A 75 -11.79 18.93 10.48
C ASP A 75 -11.33 19.43 11.87
N ALA A 76 -10.20 20.13 11.94
CA ALA A 76 -9.69 20.72 13.18
C ALA A 76 -10.54 21.91 13.69
N ALA A 77 -11.21 22.63 12.78
CA ALA A 77 -12.03 23.79 13.11
C ALA A 77 -13.35 23.44 13.83
N GLY A 78 -13.85 22.19 13.68
CA GLY A 78 -15.05 21.72 14.40
C GLY A 78 -16.36 22.42 14.02
N GLU A 79 -16.45 22.97 12.81
CA GLU A 79 -17.62 23.75 12.35
C GLU A 79 -18.87 22.88 12.09
N GLU A 80 -20.07 23.38 12.44
CA GLU A 80 -21.33 22.64 12.21
C GLU A 80 -21.75 22.56 10.72
N LYS A 81 -21.37 23.59 9.94
CA LYS A 81 -21.71 23.79 8.52
C LYS A 81 -20.44 24.11 7.74
N ILE A 82 -20.05 23.24 6.83
CA ILE A 82 -18.80 23.38 6.07
C ILE A 82 -19.10 23.61 4.59
N ASN A 83 -18.57 24.70 4.03
CA ASN A 83 -18.64 25.00 2.61
C ASN A 83 -17.48 24.32 1.86
N LEU A 84 -17.79 23.33 1.03
CA LEU A 84 -16.80 22.57 0.28
C LEU A 84 -16.11 23.36 -0.84
N ALA A 85 -16.56 24.60 -1.14
CA ALA A 85 -15.86 25.46 -2.07
C ALA A 85 -14.44 25.85 -1.60
N GLU A 86 -14.21 25.91 -0.28
CA GLU A 86 -12.92 26.31 0.31
C GLU A 86 -11.83 25.24 0.13
N VAL A 87 -12.21 23.97 0.01
CA VAL A 87 -11.30 22.82 -0.22
C VAL A 87 -11.22 22.38 -1.68
N LEU A 88 -11.95 23.03 -2.58
CA LEU A 88 -11.96 22.69 -4.00
C LEU A 88 -10.78 23.34 -4.73
N THR A 89 -9.92 22.52 -5.33
CA THR A 89 -8.77 23.06 -6.09
C THR A 89 -9.22 23.88 -7.32
N PRO A 90 -8.45 24.91 -7.74
CA PRO A 90 -8.76 25.70 -8.94
C PRO A 90 -8.89 24.85 -10.21
N ALA A 91 -8.11 23.76 -10.31
CA ALA A 91 -8.18 22.82 -11.42
C ALA A 91 -9.49 22.03 -11.44
N ALA A 92 -9.97 21.58 -10.28
CA ALA A 92 -11.25 20.88 -10.13
C ALA A 92 -12.42 21.84 -10.42
N TYR A 93 -12.38 23.06 -9.88
CA TYR A 93 -13.36 24.09 -10.15
C TYR A 93 -13.49 24.42 -11.64
N LYS A 94 -12.36 24.53 -12.36
CA LYS A 94 -12.37 24.84 -13.80
C LYS A 94 -13.12 23.80 -14.62
N ILE A 95 -12.99 22.52 -14.28
CA ILE A 95 -13.66 21.40 -14.96
C ILE A 95 -15.16 21.46 -14.72
N ILE A 96 -15.56 21.65 -13.47
CA ILE A 96 -16.97 21.79 -13.08
C ILE A 96 -17.60 23.00 -13.77
N ASN A 97 -16.93 24.16 -13.75
CA ASN A 97 -17.45 25.36 -14.38
C ASN A 97 -17.56 25.17 -15.90
N HIS A 98 -16.59 24.54 -16.56
CA HIS A 98 -16.70 24.27 -17.99
C HIS A 98 -17.89 23.37 -18.32
N ALA A 99 -18.04 22.24 -17.62
CA ALA A 99 -19.14 21.32 -17.80
C ALA A 99 -20.50 21.96 -17.49
N PHE A 100 -20.60 22.73 -16.40
CA PHE A 100 -21.79 23.48 -16.01
C PHE A 100 -22.24 24.45 -17.11
N ARG A 101 -21.32 25.29 -17.61
CA ARG A 101 -21.64 26.28 -18.65
C ARG A 101 -22.01 25.61 -19.97
N LYS A 102 -21.31 24.53 -20.34
CA LYS A 102 -21.56 23.82 -21.59
C LYS A 102 -22.87 23.05 -21.54
N SER A 103 -23.20 22.44 -20.41
CA SER A 103 -24.50 21.79 -20.18
C SER A 103 -25.65 22.80 -20.27
N LEU A 104 -25.53 23.98 -19.66
CA LEU A 104 -26.52 25.05 -19.75
C LEU A 104 -26.75 25.58 -21.17
N MET A 105 -25.70 25.63 -22.01
CA MET A 105 -25.78 26.22 -23.35
C MET A 105 -26.18 25.22 -24.43
N VAL A 106 -25.58 24.03 -24.40
CA VAL A 106 -25.73 23.02 -25.45
C VAL A 106 -26.78 21.99 -25.07
N GLY A 107 -27.08 21.81 -23.78
CA GLY A 107 -28.01 20.80 -23.28
C GLY A 107 -27.39 19.41 -23.12
N GLN A 108 -26.06 19.31 -23.13
CA GLN A 108 -25.35 18.04 -22.95
C GLN A 108 -25.36 17.58 -21.48
N ASN A 109 -25.32 16.26 -21.26
CA ASN A 109 -25.27 15.68 -19.92
C ASN A 109 -24.03 16.19 -19.17
N PHE A 110 -24.27 16.75 -17.98
CA PHE A 110 -23.26 17.39 -17.15
C PHE A 110 -22.15 16.42 -16.69
N TYR A 111 -22.51 15.21 -16.27
CA TYR A 111 -21.55 14.23 -15.77
C TYR A 111 -20.67 13.67 -16.89
N LEU A 112 -21.23 13.42 -18.08
CA LEU A 112 -20.44 12.99 -19.25
C LEU A 112 -19.44 14.05 -19.72
N LEU A 113 -19.82 15.33 -19.63
CA LEU A 113 -18.88 16.43 -19.92
C LEU A 113 -17.70 16.44 -18.95
N ILE A 114 -17.97 16.27 -17.65
CA ILE A 114 -16.92 16.16 -16.64
C ILE A 114 -16.04 14.93 -16.92
N PHE A 115 -16.66 13.78 -17.18
CA PHE A 115 -15.95 12.53 -17.49
C PHE A 115 -15.00 12.71 -18.67
N LYS A 116 -15.48 13.30 -19.78
CA LYS A 116 -14.67 13.61 -20.97
C LYS A 116 -13.47 14.51 -20.64
N GLU A 117 -13.67 15.59 -19.89
CA GLU A 117 -12.57 16.48 -19.52
C GLU A 117 -11.55 15.80 -18.60
N LEU A 118 -12.03 14.95 -17.68
CA LEU A 118 -11.18 14.23 -16.75
C LEU A 118 -10.31 13.20 -17.47
N ILE A 119 -10.86 12.41 -18.40
CA ILE A 119 -10.11 11.41 -19.19
C ILE A 119 -8.93 12.04 -19.94
N MET A 120 -9.09 13.27 -20.42
CA MET A 120 -8.03 13.99 -21.13
C MET A 120 -6.83 14.31 -20.25
N ARG A 121 -6.99 14.37 -18.93
CA ARG A 121 -5.89 14.66 -18.00
C ARG A 121 -4.93 13.48 -17.89
N ARG A 122 -3.64 13.79 -17.75
CA ARG A 122 -2.56 12.81 -17.71
C ARG A 122 -2.69 11.81 -16.55
N ASP A 123 -3.11 12.29 -15.38
CA ASP A 123 -3.29 11.47 -14.18
C ASP A 123 -4.41 10.45 -14.33
N VAL A 124 -5.57 10.86 -14.86
CA VAL A 124 -6.70 9.95 -15.13
C VAL A 124 -6.39 8.99 -16.28
N ARG A 125 -5.70 9.45 -17.34
CA ARG A 125 -5.30 8.59 -18.46
C ARG A 125 -4.36 7.47 -18.02
N GLU A 126 -3.39 7.77 -17.16
CA GLU A 126 -2.50 6.75 -16.61
C GLU A 126 -3.29 5.78 -15.72
N ALA A 127 -4.21 6.27 -14.90
CA ALA A 127 -5.10 5.43 -14.09
C ALA A 127 -5.94 4.46 -14.97
N LEU A 128 -6.56 4.94 -16.04
CA LEU A 128 -7.33 4.12 -16.98
C LEU A 128 -6.46 3.07 -17.68
N LYS A 129 -5.25 3.45 -18.11
CA LYS A 129 -4.30 2.51 -18.72
C LYS A 129 -3.96 1.36 -17.76
N ARG A 130 -3.84 1.64 -16.45
CA ARG A 130 -3.56 0.65 -15.40
C ARG A 130 -4.74 -0.28 -15.12
N LEU A 131 -5.95 0.18 -15.41
CA LEU A 131 -7.17 -0.61 -15.40
C LEU A 131 -7.38 -1.43 -16.69
N SER A 132 -6.38 -1.43 -17.59
CA SER A 132 -6.47 -2.04 -18.92
C SER A 132 -7.57 -1.45 -19.80
N VAL A 133 -7.94 -0.18 -19.56
CA VAL A 133 -8.94 0.52 -20.38
C VAL A 133 -8.23 1.35 -21.46
N PRO A 134 -8.45 1.06 -22.76
CA PRO A 134 -7.87 1.83 -23.84
C PRO A 134 -8.50 3.23 -23.89
N PHE A 135 -7.65 4.25 -23.78
CA PHE A 135 -8.07 5.67 -23.75
C PHE A 135 -8.87 6.09 -24.98
N GLY A 136 -8.47 5.66 -26.19
CA GLY A 136 -9.15 6.05 -27.43
C GLY A 136 -10.59 5.58 -27.46
N GLU A 137 -10.80 4.28 -27.24
CA GLU A 137 -12.14 3.69 -27.19
C GLU A 137 -13.00 4.32 -26.08
N CYS A 138 -12.44 4.56 -24.90
CA CYS A 138 -13.16 5.21 -23.80
C CYS A 138 -13.62 6.63 -24.16
N LEU A 139 -12.77 7.40 -24.86
CA LEU A 139 -13.11 8.73 -25.32
C LEU A 139 -14.19 8.68 -26.40
N ASP A 140 -14.03 7.82 -27.41
CA ASP A 140 -14.99 7.67 -28.51
C ASP A 140 -16.37 7.29 -27.98
N ARG A 141 -16.44 6.33 -27.05
CA ARG A 141 -17.69 5.93 -26.37
C ARG A 141 -18.29 7.07 -25.55
N ALA A 142 -17.49 7.84 -24.84
CA ALA A 142 -17.99 9.00 -24.10
C ALA A 142 -18.57 10.08 -25.04
N GLU A 143 -18.00 10.24 -26.23
CA GLU A 143 -18.50 11.15 -27.27
C GLU A 143 -19.80 10.66 -27.90
N GLU A 144 -19.94 9.37 -28.18
CA GLU A 144 -21.20 8.78 -28.67
C GLU A 144 -22.36 9.03 -27.69
N HIS A 145 -22.13 8.91 -26.38
CA HIS A 145 -23.18 9.09 -25.36
C HIS A 145 -23.52 10.57 -25.07
N LEU A 146 -22.73 11.52 -25.60
CA LEU A 146 -22.95 12.96 -25.46
C LEU A 146 -24.03 13.49 -26.42
N GLU A 147 -24.51 12.67 -27.36
CA GLU A 147 -25.61 13.03 -28.25
C GLU A 147 -26.96 12.96 -27.50
N GLU A 148 -27.68 14.09 -27.59
CA GLU A 148 -29.04 14.38 -27.10
C GLU A 148 -29.35 14.07 -25.61
N SER A 149 -29.46 15.16 -24.84
CA SER A 149 -30.16 15.19 -23.55
C SER A 149 -30.99 16.47 -23.46
N GLU A 150 -32.07 16.43 -22.68
CA GLU A 150 -32.85 17.63 -22.38
C GLU A 150 -31.97 18.68 -21.67
N ARG A 151 -32.23 19.97 -21.94
CA ARG A 151 -31.49 21.07 -21.31
C ARG A 151 -31.85 21.12 -19.82
N PRO A 152 -30.91 20.81 -18.90
CA PRO A 152 -31.21 20.80 -17.48
C PRO A 152 -31.40 22.23 -16.95
N GLY A 153 -32.24 22.37 -15.94
CA GLY A 153 -32.42 23.64 -15.24
C GLY A 153 -31.16 24.04 -14.47
N ARG A 154 -30.92 25.35 -14.33
CA ARG A 154 -29.81 25.85 -13.50
C ARG A 154 -29.85 25.32 -12.04
N PRO A 155 -31.01 25.29 -11.34
CA PRO A 155 -31.08 24.76 -9.98
C PRO A 155 -30.74 23.27 -9.91
N GLU A 156 -31.16 22.49 -10.92
CA GLU A 156 -30.89 21.06 -11.00
C GLU A 156 -29.39 20.79 -11.15
N LEU A 157 -28.70 21.57 -12.00
CA LEU A 157 -27.26 21.48 -12.15
C LEU A 157 -26.50 21.89 -10.90
N LEU A 158 -26.95 22.92 -10.17
CA LEU A 158 -26.30 23.32 -8.92
C LEU A 158 -26.42 22.21 -7.86
N ASN A 159 -27.59 21.56 -7.76
CA ASN A 159 -27.78 20.40 -6.89
C ASN A 159 -26.92 19.20 -7.33
N ALA A 160 -26.80 18.97 -8.65
CA ALA A 160 -25.91 17.94 -9.20
C ALA A 160 -24.43 18.19 -8.86
N ILE A 161 -23.98 19.44 -8.94
CA ILE A 161 -22.62 19.85 -8.53
C ILE A 161 -22.42 19.60 -7.03
N GLU A 162 -23.37 20.05 -6.20
CA GLU A 162 -23.29 19.87 -4.76
C GLU A 162 -23.18 18.38 -4.39
N LYS A 163 -24.05 17.53 -4.94
CA LYS A 163 -23.98 16.07 -4.74
C LYS A 163 -22.62 15.50 -5.16
N LEU A 164 -22.12 15.88 -6.34
CA LEU A 164 -20.84 15.41 -6.86
C LEU A 164 -19.66 15.84 -5.97
N ILE A 165 -19.66 17.08 -5.48
CA ILE A 165 -18.59 17.60 -4.62
C ILE A 165 -18.61 16.97 -3.23
N VAL A 166 -19.80 16.72 -2.66
CA VAL A 166 -19.94 16.00 -1.38
C VAL A 166 -19.37 14.58 -1.50
N GLU A 167 -19.68 13.86 -2.59
CA GLU A 167 -19.09 12.53 -2.85
C GLU A 167 -17.56 12.61 -3.05
N SER A 168 -17.08 13.65 -3.74
CA SER A 168 -15.65 13.89 -3.97
C SER A 168 -14.90 14.17 -2.66
N TYR A 169 -15.52 14.91 -1.74
CA TYR A 169 -14.98 15.17 -0.40
C TYR A 169 -14.83 13.87 0.39
N GLY A 170 -15.87 13.03 0.41
CA GLY A 170 -15.81 11.72 1.05
C GLY A 170 -14.69 10.84 0.49
N ASN A 171 -14.45 10.89 -0.83
CA ASN A 171 -13.33 10.19 -1.46
C ASN A 171 -11.96 10.77 -1.04
N ALA A 172 -11.80 12.09 -1.05
CA ALA A 172 -10.57 12.77 -0.66
C ALA A 172 -10.18 12.45 0.79
N MET A 173 -11.15 12.37 1.71
CA MET A 173 -10.90 11.94 3.09
C MET A 173 -10.40 10.49 3.20
N ARG A 174 -11.03 9.54 2.48
CA ARG A 174 -10.62 8.13 2.49
C ARG A 174 -9.21 7.90 1.91
N THR A 175 -8.81 8.78 1.01
CA THR A 175 -7.51 8.73 0.33
C THR A 175 -6.44 9.62 0.99
N ASP A 176 -6.77 10.28 2.11
CA ASP A 176 -5.89 11.21 2.85
C ASP A 176 -5.27 12.27 1.93
N GLU A 177 -6.13 12.96 1.19
CA GLU A 177 -5.75 14.11 0.37
C GLU A 177 -5.95 15.42 1.13
N GLU A 178 -5.11 16.41 0.84
CA GLU A 178 -5.18 17.73 1.46
C GLU A 178 -6.34 18.57 0.88
N PHE A 179 -6.72 18.34 -0.39
CA PHE A 179 -7.72 19.11 -1.11
C PHE A 179 -8.57 18.19 -2.01
N ILE A 180 -9.72 18.70 -2.49
CA ILE A 180 -10.52 18.01 -3.52
C ILE A 180 -9.87 18.26 -4.89
N GLU A 181 -9.22 17.23 -5.44
CA GLU A 181 -8.60 17.25 -6.75
C GLU A 181 -9.52 16.68 -7.86
N PRO A 182 -9.22 16.96 -9.15
CA PRO A 182 -9.95 16.40 -10.29
C PRO A 182 -10.12 14.87 -10.26
N ARG A 183 -9.13 14.15 -9.70
CA ARG A 183 -9.18 12.69 -9.57
C ARG A 183 -10.25 12.21 -8.59
N ASN A 184 -10.55 12.96 -7.53
CA ASN A 184 -11.62 12.62 -6.59
C ASN A 184 -12.99 12.80 -7.25
N ILE A 185 -13.13 13.84 -8.10
CA ILE A 185 -14.31 14.03 -8.93
C ILE A 185 -14.49 12.84 -9.87
N PHE A 186 -13.41 12.35 -10.49
CA PHE A 186 -13.46 11.20 -11.39
C PHE A 186 -14.04 9.95 -10.71
N VAL A 187 -13.63 9.67 -9.47
CA VAL A 187 -14.20 8.56 -8.70
C VAL A 187 -15.65 8.86 -8.32
N ALA A 188 -15.94 10.07 -7.87
CA ALA A 188 -17.27 10.47 -7.43
C ALA A 188 -18.34 10.31 -8.53
N LEU A 189 -17.95 10.42 -9.82
CA LEU A 189 -18.85 10.17 -10.95
C LEU A 189 -19.50 8.77 -10.91
N SER A 190 -18.81 7.75 -10.38
CA SER A 190 -19.39 6.40 -10.26
C SER A 190 -20.49 6.30 -9.19
N ARG A 191 -20.55 7.25 -8.25
CA ARG A 191 -21.48 7.27 -7.12
C ARG A 191 -22.66 8.23 -7.30
N THR A 192 -22.64 9.05 -8.35
CA THR A 192 -23.72 10.02 -8.60
C THR A 192 -25.04 9.35 -8.96
N GLY A 193 -24.98 8.12 -9.49
CA GLY A 193 -26.14 7.35 -9.96
C GLY A 193 -26.65 7.80 -11.34
N ASP A 194 -25.82 8.49 -12.13
CA ASP A 194 -26.16 8.83 -13.52
C ASP A 194 -26.15 7.58 -14.40
N LYS A 195 -27.25 7.35 -15.12
CA LYS A 195 -27.45 6.15 -15.96
C LYS A 195 -26.41 6.04 -17.07
N LYS A 196 -26.08 7.14 -17.76
CA LYS A 196 -25.13 7.12 -18.89
C LYS A 196 -23.71 6.85 -18.42
N ILE A 197 -23.31 7.40 -17.27
CA ILE A 197 -22.03 7.09 -16.64
C ILE A 197 -22.00 5.61 -16.21
N GLY A 198 -23.08 5.11 -15.61
CA GLY A 198 -23.20 3.69 -15.22
C GLY A 198 -23.00 2.75 -16.41
N GLU A 199 -23.72 2.98 -17.52
CA GLU A 199 -23.59 2.20 -18.76
C GLU A 199 -22.16 2.23 -19.32
N LEU A 200 -21.52 3.40 -19.30
CA LEU A 200 -20.14 3.55 -19.78
C LEU A 200 -19.15 2.81 -18.87
N LEU A 201 -19.29 2.89 -17.56
CA LEU A 201 -18.44 2.16 -16.62
C LEU A 201 -18.62 0.64 -16.75
N GLU A 202 -19.87 0.18 -16.90
CA GLU A 202 -20.19 -1.23 -17.13
C GLU A 202 -19.57 -1.77 -18.43
N LEU A 203 -19.59 -0.98 -19.52
CA LEU A 203 -18.97 -1.35 -20.80
C LEU A 203 -17.48 -1.73 -20.64
N PHE A 204 -16.76 -1.03 -19.77
CA PHE A 204 -15.34 -1.28 -19.50
C PHE A 204 -15.09 -2.21 -18.30
N ASN A 205 -16.16 -2.79 -17.73
CA ASN A 205 -16.12 -3.57 -16.49
C ASN A 205 -15.45 -2.79 -15.34
N LEU A 206 -15.70 -1.50 -15.23
CA LEU A 206 -15.14 -0.63 -14.21
C LEU A 206 -16.07 -0.58 -13.01
N THR A 207 -15.59 -1.02 -11.86
CA THR A 207 -16.29 -0.83 -10.59
C THR A 207 -15.85 0.47 -9.92
N GLU A 208 -16.68 0.98 -9.02
CA GLU A 208 -16.34 2.11 -8.14
C GLU A 208 -14.98 1.91 -7.43
N LYS A 209 -14.76 0.67 -6.96
CA LYS A 209 -13.53 0.30 -6.27
C LYS A 209 -12.31 0.38 -7.19
N ASP A 210 -12.43 -0.06 -8.44
CA ASP A 210 -11.33 0.03 -9.42
C ASP A 210 -10.88 1.47 -9.65
N LEU A 211 -11.85 2.40 -9.72
CA LEU A 211 -11.57 3.83 -9.88
C LEU A 211 -10.86 4.42 -8.65
N GLU A 212 -11.31 4.04 -7.44
CA GLU A 212 -10.62 4.43 -6.19
C GLU A 212 -9.18 3.95 -6.15
N GLU A 213 -8.95 2.68 -6.47
CA GLU A 213 -7.63 2.07 -6.49
C GLU A 213 -6.71 2.76 -7.53
N ALA A 214 -7.25 3.14 -8.69
CA ALA A 214 -6.49 3.78 -9.76
C ALA A 214 -6.10 5.23 -9.44
N VAL A 215 -6.92 5.95 -8.67
CA VAL A 215 -6.58 7.27 -8.13
C VAL A 215 -5.42 7.21 -7.15
N ILE A 216 -5.40 6.20 -6.27
CA ILE A 216 -4.29 5.94 -5.35
C ILE A 216 -2.98 5.74 -6.14
N PHE A 217 -3.03 4.98 -7.24
CA PHE A 217 -1.88 4.78 -8.13
C PHE A 217 -1.34 6.09 -8.72
N GLY A 218 -2.23 6.97 -9.20
CA GLY A 218 -1.87 8.27 -9.78
C GLY A 218 -1.18 9.23 -8.78
N ARG A 219 -1.50 9.12 -7.48
CA ARG A 219 -0.83 9.86 -6.39
C ARG A 219 0.62 9.42 -6.25
N TYR A 220 0.87 8.12 -6.13
CA TYR A 220 2.22 7.58 -5.95
C TYR A 220 3.07 7.75 -7.20
N GLY A 221 2.50 7.61 -8.41
CA GLY A 221 3.22 7.86 -9.65
C GLY A 221 3.81 9.28 -9.76
N ARG A 222 3.08 10.32 -9.29
CA ARG A 222 3.57 11.71 -9.23
C ARG A 222 4.65 11.92 -8.16
N LEU A 223 4.45 11.36 -6.97
CA LEU A 223 5.44 11.40 -5.88
C LEU A 223 6.78 10.79 -6.37
N LEU A 224 6.70 9.66 -7.06
CA LEU A 224 7.84 8.90 -7.56
C LEU A 224 8.49 9.48 -8.83
N ALA A 225 7.77 10.31 -9.60
CA ALA A 225 8.33 11.03 -10.75
C ALA A 225 9.15 12.27 -10.34
N ARG A 226 8.80 12.92 -9.22
CA ARG A 226 9.61 14.01 -8.64
C ARG A 226 10.88 13.49 -7.98
N VAL A 227 10.85 12.29 -7.40
CA VAL A 227 12.03 11.63 -6.84
C VAL A 227 12.82 11.00 -7.99
N HIS A 228 13.83 11.72 -8.51
CA HIS A 228 14.71 11.26 -9.61
C HIS A 228 15.48 9.96 -9.34
N ARG A 229 15.37 9.39 -8.13
CA ARG A 229 16.05 8.16 -7.72
C ARG A 229 15.08 7.31 -6.90
N LEU A 230 14.37 6.40 -7.56
CA LEU A 230 13.72 5.35 -6.79
C LEU A 230 14.79 4.60 -5.98
N PRO A 231 14.46 4.14 -4.76
CA PRO A 231 15.17 3.04 -4.14
C PRO A 231 15.30 1.92 -5.17
N ALA A 232 16.52 1.60 -5.59
CA ALA A 232 16.76 0.54 -6.57
C ALA A 232 16.39 -0.86 -6.02
N VAL A 233 16.10 -0.97 -4.72
CA VAL A 233 15.95 -2.25 -4.02
C VAL A 233 14.89 -2.12 -2.91
N LEU A 234 14.09 -3.18 -2.78
CA LEU A 234 13.10 -3.38 -1.73
C LEU A 234 13.67 -4.18 -0.55
N GLY A 235 13.04 -4.03 0.61
CA GLY A 235 13.44 -4.61 1.90
C GLY A 235 14.12 -5.99 1.85
N GLY A 236 15.19 -6.10 2.63
CA GLY A 236 15.84 -7.36 3.00
C GLY A 236 16.64 -8.09 1.92
N PHE A 237 16.56 -7.72 0.64
CA PHE A 237 17.29 -8.41 -0.42
C PHE A 237 18.11 -7.46 -1.29
N ALA A 238 19.27 -7.05 -0.78
CA ALA A 238 20.34 -6.45 -1.57
C ALA A 238 21.47 -7.46 -1.76
N TYR A 239 21.50 -8.17 -2.90
CA TYR A 239 22.73 -8.78 -3.40
C TYR A 239 23.19 -7.95 -4.59
N HIS A 240 23.88 -6.83 -4.31
CA HIS A 240 24.95 -6.25 -5.12
C HIS A 240 25.63 -5.17 -4.24
N PRO A 241 26.91 -5.35 -3.87
CA PRO A 241 27.63 -4.37 -3.06
C PRO A 241 27.92 -3.15 -3.94
N SER A 242 26.99 -2.21 -4.02
CA SER A 242 27.39 -0.85 -4.37
C SER A 242 28.35 -0.40 -3.28
N HIS A 243 29.56 0.02 -3.64
CA HIS A 243 30.52 0.67 -2.75
C HIS A 243 29.90 1.95 -2.14
N LEU A 244 29.01 1.79 -1.16
CA LEU A 244 28.58 2.87 -0.29
C LEU A 244 29.83 3.24 0.50
N ARG A 245 30.30 4.48 0.34
CA ARG A 245 31.36 5.02 1.20
C ARG A 245 30.84 4.94 2.63
N LYS A 246 31.29 3.93 3.39
CA LYS A 246 31.06 3.82 4.82
C LYS A 246 31.70 5.06 5.43
N ARG A 247 30.89 6.05 5.80
CA ARG A 247 31.40 7.19 6.56
C ARG A 247 31.54 6.67 7.99
N ILE A 248 32.79 6.54 8.41
CA ILE A 248 33.19 5.85 9.65
C ILE A 248 32.78 6.68 10.90
N VAL A 249 32.34 7.93 10.69
CA VAL A 249 32.08 8.89 11.76
C VAL A 249 30.70 9.53 11.60
N ASN A 250 29.96 9.68 12.71
CA ASN A 250 28.68 10.38 12.78
C ASN A 250 28.80 11.87 12.41
N ARG A 251 27.66 12.59 12.26
CA ARG A 251 27.66 14.02 11.86
C ARG A 251 28.46 14.88 12.85
N ALA A 252 28.44 14.52 14.14
CA ALA A 252 29.16 15.19 15.22
C ALA A 252 30.66 14.84 15.30
N TRP A 253 31.17 13.91 14.47
CA TRP A 253 32.56 13.43 14.49
C TRP A 253 33.04 12.81 15.83
N THR A 254 32.12 12.34 16.67
CA THR A 254 32.41 11.81 18.01
C THR A 254 32.50 10.28 18.08
N SER A 255 31.98 9.57 17.08
CA SER A 255 31.89 8.10 17.12
C SER A 255 33.21 7.41 16.77
N ARG A 256 33.52 6.32 17.48
CA ARG A 256 34.68 5.46 17.19
C ARG A 256 34.42 4.53 16.00
N PRO A 257 35.46 4.17 15.23
CA PRO A 257 35.36 3.21 14.14
C PRO A 257 34.99 1.80 14.65
N THR A 258 34.10 1.11 13.92
CA THR A 258 33.57 -0.23 14.28
C THR A 258 33.86 -1.26 13.17
N PRO A 259 35.13 -1.59 12.90
CA PRO A 259 35.52 -2.37 11.71
C PRO A 259 35.02 -3.81 11.74
N THR A 260 34.93 -4.45 12.91
CA THR A 260 34.46 -5.84 13.01
C THR A 260 32.95 -5.89 12.85
N LEU A 261 32.23 -4.99 13.53
CA LEU A 261 30.78 -4.88 13.39
C LEU A 261 30.38 -4.63 11.93
N ASP A 262 31.01 -3.68 11.25
CA ASP A 262 30.70 -3.30 9.87
C ASP A 262 30.92 -4.43 8.84
N ASN A 263 31.64 -5.50 9.18
CA ASN A 263 31.86 -6.67 8.32
C ASN A 263 30.78 -7.75 8.46
N PHE A 264 30.07 -7.77 9.60
CA PHE A 264 29.04 -8.77 9.92
C PHE A 264 27.66 -8.13 10.12
N SER A 265 27.49 -6.92 9.61
CA SER A 265 26.26 -6.17 9.75
C SER A 265 25.99 -5.29 8.53
N THR A 266 24.72 -4.93 8.38
CA THR A 266 24.25 -4.00 7.37
C THR A 266 23.84 -2.69 8.04
N ASP A 267 24.45 -1.57 7.63
CA ASP A 267 24.10 -0.23 8.15
C ASP A 267 22.82 0.28 7.47
N LEU A 268 21.69 0.17 8.19
CA LEU A 268 20.38 0.56 7.71
C LEU A 268 20.28 2.08 7.51
N THR A 269 21.00 2.88 8.31
CA THR A 269 21.05 4.34 8.11
C THR A 269 21.85 4.71 6.87
N ALA A 270 22.92 3.99 6.53
CA ALA A 270 23.64 4.20 5.29
C ALA A 270 22.75 3.88 4.07
N LEU A 271 21.99 2.77 4.15
CA LEU A 271 21.02 2.42 3.11
C LEU A 271 19.91 3.46 2.98
N ALA A 272 19.37 3.95 4.09
CA ALA A 272 18.30 4.93 4.06
C ALA A 272 18.79 6.30 3.54
N ARG A 273 20.06 6.69 3.79
CA ARG A 273 20.66 7.91 3.21
C ARG A 273 20.85 7.79 1.70
N ALA A 274 21.09 6.58 1.22
CA ALA A 274 21.14 6.29 -0.20
C ALA A 274 19.73 6.19 -0.84
N GLU A 275 18.68 6.51 -0.08
CA GLU A 275 17.28 6.38 -0.48
C GLU A 275 16.93 4.94 -0.89
N LYS A 276 17.63 3.94 -0.33
CA LYS A 276 17.42 2.51 -0.63
C LYS A 276 16.50 1.80 0.36
N VAL A 277 15.89 2.54 1.28
CA VAL A 277 15.08 1.98 2.37
C VAL A 277 13.67 2.54 2.29
N GLY A 278 12.71 1.65 2.55
CA GLY A 278 11.31 1.83 2.21
C GLY A 278 10.50 2.77 3.11
N PHE A 279 9.28 3.00 2.64
CA PHE A 279 8.16 3.64 3.31
C PHE A 279 7.36 2.57 4.06
N LEU A 280 6.70 2.96 5.14
CA LEU A 280 5.81 2.09 5.90
C LEU A 280 4.40 2.21 5.32
N VAL A 281 3.68 1.09 5.25
CA VAL A 281 2.25 1.08 4.92
C VAL A 281 1.54 0.27 5.99
N GLY A 282 0.58 0.90 6.66
CA GLY A 282 -0.02 0.33 7.87
C GLY A 282 0.97 0.33 9.03
N HIS A 283 0.65 -0.39 10.11
CA HIS A 283 1.51 -0.53 11.29
C HIS A 283 1.93 0.75 12.01
N GLU A 284 1.26 1.89 11.79
CA GLU A 284 1.61 3.16 12.45
C GLU A 284 1.60 3.03 13.98
N LYS A 285 0.59 2.35 14.53
CA LYS A 285 0.50 2.09 15.98
C LYS A 285 1.67 1.25 16.50
N ASP A 286 2.10 0.26 15.74
CA ASP A 286 3.21 -0.63 16.11
C ASP A 286 4.53 0.16 16.02
N PHE A 287 4.67 1.01 15.01
CA PHE A 287 5.81 1.90 14.84
C PHE A 287 5.93 2.92 15.97
N ASP A 288 4.83 3.59 16.33
CA ASP A 288 4.80 4.55 17.44
C ASP A 288 5.14 3.87 18.77
N SER A 289 4.68 2.63 18.96
CA SER A 289 5.04 1.81 20.13
C SER A 289 6.54 1.51 20.15
N VAL A 290 7.11 1.07 19.03
CA VAL A 290 8.56 0.85 18.88
C VAL A 290 9.33 2.13 19.23
N LEU A 291 8.94 3.27 18.64
CA LEU A 291 9.61 4.56 18.83
C LEU A 291 9.55 5.02 20.29
N SER A 292 8.39 4.84 20.94
CA SER A 292 8.20 5.11 22.37
C SER A 292 9.15 4.28 23.21
N ILE A 293 9.20 2.95 22.98
CA ILE A 293 9.99 2.01 23.78
C ILE A 293 11.49 2.30 23.67
N ILE A 294 12.02 2.39 22.45
CA ILE A 294 13.46 2.59 22.21
C ILE A 294 13.99 3.95 22.69
N SER A 295 13.09 4.89 22.98
CA SER A 295 13.42 6.23 23.47
C SER A 295 13.33 6.37 25.00
N ARG A 296 12.93 5.31 25.73
CA ARG A 296 12.79 5.36 27.20
C ARG A 296 14.16 5.35 27.90
N PRO A 297 14.35 6.13 28.96
CA PRO A 297 15.53 6.04 29.81
C PRO A 297 15.44 4.79 30.69
N GLY A 298 16.06 3.68 30.28
CA GLY A 298 16.09 2.44 31.07
C GLY A 298 16.18 1.18 30.21
N LYS A 299 15.04 0.64 29.78
CA LYS A 299 14.95 -0.56 28.94
C LYS A 299 14.57 -0.18 27.50
N PRO A 300 15.49 0.39 26.70
CA PRO A 300 15.21 0.82 25.33
C PRO A 300 15.20 -0.37 24.34
N ASN A 301 14.69 -1.53 24.76
CA ASN A 301 14.75 -2.75 23.96
C ASN A 301 13.35 -3.22 23.61
N VAL A 302 13.14 -3.51 22.34
CA VAL A 302 11.87 -3.96 21.81
C VAL A 302 12.03 -5.29 21.09
N LEU A 303 11.08 -6.19 21.30
CA LEU A 303 11.01 -7.48 20.64
C LEU A 303 9.77 -7.54 19.75
N LEU A 304 9.98 -7.52 18.44
CA LEU A 304 8.93 -7.63 17.42
C LEU A 304 8.58 -9.11 17.23
N VAL A 305 7.37 -9.48 17.66
CA VAL A 305 6.84 -10.85 17.53
C VAL A 305 5.74 -10.86 16.47
N GLY A 306 5.93 -11.62 15.40
CA GLY A 306 4.96 -11.69 14.31
C GLY A 306 5.30 -12.75 13.28
N GLU A 307 4.30 -13.21 12.53
CA GLU A 307 4.47 -14.24 11.51
C GLU A 307 5.42 -13.79 10.37
N PRO A 308 6.07 -14.70 9.63
CA PRO A 308 6.92 -14.33 8.51
C PRO A 308 6.14 -13.59 7.42
N GLY A 309 6.65 -12.43 7.01
CA GLY A 309 6.06 -11.65 5.91
C GLY A 309 5.02 -10.60 6.31
N VAL A 310 4.74 -10.41 7.61
CA VAL A 310 3.86 -9.32 8.09
C VAL A 310 4.46 -7.92 7.94
N GLY A 311 5.79 -7.80 7.88
CA GLY A 311 6.46 -6.50 7.74
C GLY A 311 7.30 -6.03 8.94
N LYS A 312 7.69 -6.94 9.86
CA LYS A 312 8.58 -6.60 11.00
C LYS A 312 9.85 -5.84 10.58
N SER A 313 10.55 -6.33 9.57
CA SER A 313 11.78 -5.68 9.09
C SER A 313 11.47 -4.32 8.45
N THR A 314 10.28 -4.14 7.85
CA THR A 314 9.83 -2.86 7.29
C THR A 314 9.76 -1.77 8.36
N LEU A 315 9.33 -2.09 9.59
CA LEU A 315 9.32 -1.14 10.71
C LEU A 315 10.72 -0.62 11.02
N ILE A 316 11.71 -1.52 11.06
CA ILE A 316 13.12 -1.19 11.35
C ILE A 316 13.73 -0.35 10.23
N HIS A 317 13.44 -0.73 8.99
CA HIS A 317 13.80 0.03 7.80
C HIS A 317 13.19 1.44 7.83
N HIS A 318 11.91 1.56 8.16
CA HIS A 318 11.23 2.85 8.28
C HIS A 318 11.79 3.71 9.41
N LEU A 319 12.19 3.09 10.53
CA LEU A 319 12.90 3.78 11.61
C LEU A 319 14.20 4.41 11.10
N ALA A 320 15.01 3.66 10.33
CA ALA A 320 16.24 4.19 9.73
C ALA A 320 15.98 5.43 8.87
N PHE A 321 14.87 5.41 8.11
CA PHE A 321 14.45 6.51 7.26
C PHE A 321 14.07 7.75 8.08
N ARG A 322 13.24 7.59 9.12
CA ARG A 322 12.87 8.71 10.02
C ARG A 322 14.06 9.26 10.80
N MET A 323 15.00 8.41 11.21
CA MET A 323 16.24 8.83 11.87
C MET A 323 17.10 9.77 11.02
N ILE A 324 17.11 9.62 9.69
CA ILE A 324 17.93 10.49 8.80
C ILE A 324 17.28 11.84 8.55
N LYS A 325 15.95 11.85 8.56
CA LYS A 325 15.14 13.06 8.46
C LYS A 325 15.02 13.82 9.78
N ASP A 326 15.63 13.29 10.85
CA ASP A 326 15.54 13.84 12.20
C ASP A 326 14.06 13.91 12.69
N GLU A 327 13.19 13.03 12.15
CA GLU A 327 11.76 12.89 12.49
C GLU A 327 11.56 11.86 13.62
N VAL A 328 12.47 11.81 14.59
CA VAL A 328 12.49 10.87 15.73
C VAL A 328 12.79 11.62 17.04
N PRO A 329 12.58 11.03 18.22
CA PRO A 329 12.97 11.68 19.48
C PRO A 329 14.46 11.99 19.53
N PRO A 330 14.88 13.08 20.22
CA PRO A 330 16.28 13.53 20.23
C PRO A 330 17.30 12.49 20.71
N VAL A 331 16.87 11.53 21.54
CA VAL A 331 17.72 10.43 22.04
C VAL A 331 18.27 9.56 20.90
N LEU A 332 17.57 9.51 19.76
CA LEU A 332 17.97 8.73 18.59
C LEU A 332 18.76 9.55 17.56
N PHE A 333 18.93 10.85 17.77
CA PHE A 333 19.71 11.70 16.87
C PHE A 333 21.17 11.25 16.81
N ASP A 334 21.75 11.33 15.61
CA ASP A 334 23.14 10.96 15.31
C ASP A 334 23.54 9.51 15.68
N LYS A 335 22.57 8.65 16.05
CA LYS A 335 22.77 7.22 16.21
C LYS A 335 22.77 6.50 14.85
N ARG A 336 23.50 5.39 14.77
CA ARG A 336 23.54 4.48 13.62
C ARG A 336 22.68 3.27 13.92
N LEU A 337 21.66 3.03 13.11
CA LEU A 337 20.87 1.79 13.13
C LEU A 337 21.56 0.72 12.27
N ILE A 338 21.98 -0.36 12.92
CA ILE A 338 22.78 -1.43 12.32
C ILE A 338 22.04 -2.76 12.50
N SER A 339 21.88 -3.53 11.43
CA SER A 339 21.29 -4.86 11.47
C SER A 339 22.39 -5.92 11.50
N LEU A 340 22.46 -6.71 12.57
CA LEU A 340 23.44 -7.77 12.76
C LEU A 340 23.01 -9.04 12.03
N GLU A 341 23.87 -9.55 11.14
CA GLU A 341 23.57 -10.73 10.33
C GLU A 341 24.15 -12.00 10.98
N LEU A 342 23.38 -12.61 11.89
CA LEU A 342 23.80 -13.82 12.60
C LEU A 342 24.18 -14.98 11.66
N GLY A 343 23.51 -15.11 10.52
CA GLY A 343 23.84 -16.13 9.51
C GLY A 343 25.27 -16.00 8.96
N SER A 344 25.76 -14.77 8.76
CA SER A 344 27.15 -14.52 8.31
C SER A 344 28.18 -14.87 9.38
N LEU A 345 27.81 -14.72 10.66
CA LEU A 345 28.64 -15.06 11.79
C LEU A 345 28.72 -16.58 12.01
N LEU A 346 27.62 -17.29 11.75
CA LEU A 346 27.47 -18.74 11.93
C LEU A 346 28.03 -19.58 10.76
N ALA A 347 28.42 -18.95 9.63
CA ALA A 347 28.90 -19.65 8.44
C ALA A 347 30.23 -20.40 8.71
N ASP A 348 30.15 -21.72 8.88
CA ASP A 348 31.24 -22.72 9.00
C ASP A 348 32.41 -22.34 9.94
N ALA A 349 32.16 -21.48 10.93
CA ALA A 349 33.16 -21.08 11.92
C ALA A 349 33.08 -21.98 13.17
N PRO A 350 34.23 -22.41 13.72
CA PRO A 350 34.29 -23.01 15.06
C PRO A 350 33.64 -22.09 16.10
N VAL A 351 33.01 -22.70 17.11
CA VAL A 351 32.27 -21.97 18.15
C VAL A 351 33.16 -20.99 18.91
N GLU A 352 34.45 -21.30 19.11
CA GLU A 352 35.36 -20.36 19.77
C GLU A 352 35.60 -19.09 18.94
N ILE A 353 35.71 -19.23 17.61
CA ILE A 353 35.92 -18.10 16.70
C ILE A 353 34.66 -17.22 16.67
N LEU A 354 33.48 -17.84 16.66
CA LEU A 354 32.21 -17.11 16.76
C LEU A 354 32.14 -16.31 18.06
N ALA A 355 32.45 -16.93 19.20
CA ALA A 355 32.44 -16.27 20.50
C ALA A 355 33.44 -15.10 20.55
N ALA A 356 34.65 -15.28 20.01
CA ALA A 356 35.65 -14.21 19.93
C ALA A 356 35.20 -13.04 19.05
N ARG A 357 34.57 -13.32 17.90
CA ARG A 357 33.99 -12.30 17.02
C ARG A 357 32.88 -11.52 17.72
N LEU A 358 31.95 -12.23 18.38
CA LEU A 358 30.85 -11.60 19.11
C LEU A 358 31.36 -10.71 20.24
N ARG A 359 32.35 -11.15 21.03
CA ARG A 359 32.97 -10.30 22.07
C ARG A 359 33.54 -9.02 21.49
N LYS A 360 34.32 -9.13 20.41
CA LYS A 360 34.89 -7.96 19.74
C LYS A 360 33.82 -7.01 19.21
N ILE A 361 32.73 -7.56 18.67
CA ILE A 361 31.56 -6.77 18.24
C ILE A 361 30.93 -6.04 19.44
N THR A 362 30.71 -6.71 20.57
CA THR A 362 30.14 -6.08 21.78
C THR A 362 31.00 -4.95 22.35
N GLU A 363 32.32 -5.13 22.32
CA GLU A 363 33.29 -4.10 22.71
C GLU A 363 33.21 -2.89 21.77
N GLU A 364 33.24 -3.12 20.45
CA GLU A 364 33.11 -2.04 19.46
C GLU A 364 31.79 -1.27 19.61
N ILE A 365 30.69 -1.96 19.89
CA ILE A 365 29.38 -1.31 20.10
C ILE A 365 29.42 -0.40 21.33
N THR A 366 29.91 -0.93 22.45
CA THR A 366 29.92 -0.21 23.73
C THR A 366 30.87 0.99 23.66
N LEU A 367 32.01 0.86 22.97
CA LEU A 367 32.96 1.96 22.79
C LEU A 367 32.44 3.04 21.83
N ALA A 368 31.58 2.71 20.87
CA ALA A 368 31.02 3.67 19.93
C ALA A 368 29.92 4.54 20.55
N GLY A 369 29.06 3.98 21.42
CA GLY A 369 28.03 4.69 22.20
C GLY A 369 26.86 5.29 21.38
N ASN A 370 26.95 5.30 20.06
CA ASN A 370 25.94 5.88 19.16
C ASN A 370 25.32 4.83 18.22
N ILE A 371 25.10 3.61 18.71
CA ILE A 371 24.56 2.51 17.90
C ILE A 371 23.19 2.09 18.42
N VAL A 372 22.26 1.85 17.49
CA VAL A 372 21.04 1.09 17.70
C VAL A 372 21.22 -0.23 16.96
N ILE A 373 20.98 -1.35 17.64
CA ILE A 373 21.20 -2.68 17.08
C ILE A 373 19.86 -3.30 16.72
N SER A 374 19.75 -3.82 15.51
CA SER A 374 18.67 -4.71 15.09
C SER A 374 19.23 -6.13 14.94
N ILE A 375 18.56 -7.11 15.55
CA ILE A 375 18.90 -8.53 15.42
C ILE A 375 17.70 -9.26 14.84
N SER A 376 17.79 -9.60 13.54
CA SER A 376 16.78 -10.42 12.88
C SER A 376 16.91 -11.87 13.34
N ASN A 377 15.77 -12.56 13.53
CA ASN A 377 15.72 -13.92 14.06
C ASN A 377 16.49 -14.08 15.39
N ILE A 378 16.24 -13.21 16.36
CA ILE A 378 16.97 -13.18 17.64
C ILE A 378 16.92 -14.52 18.42
N HIS A 379 15.92 -15.37 18.14
CA HIS A 379 15.84 -16.73 18.69
C HIS A 379 16.99 -17.64 18.25
N ASP A 380 17.68 -17.35 17.13
CA ASP A 380 18.83 -18.13 16.69
C ASP A 380 20.01 -18.04 17.68
N LEU A 381 20.07 -16.98 18.49
CA LEU A 381 21.04 -16.88 19.59
C LEU A 381 20.87 -18.02 20.61
N PHE A 382 19.65 -18.51 20.79
CA PHE A 382 19.31 -19.59 21.73
C PHE A 382 19.66 -20.97 21.18
N ARG A 383 19.72 -21.12 19.85
CA ARG A 383 20.10 -22.39 19.21
C ARG A 383 21.58 -22.72 19.37
N THR A 384 22.41 -21.71 19.65
CA THR A 384 23.85 -21.90 19.90
C THR A 384 24.18 -22.55 21.27
N ALA A 385 23.17 -22.72 22.12
CA ALA A 385 23.33 -23.19 23.50
C ALA A 385 23.28 -24.73 23.68
N GLU A 386 23.13 -25.53 22.61
CA GLU A 386 22.85 -26.97 22.74
C GLU A 386 24.09 -27.85 23.09
N LYS A 387 25.32 -27.32 23.17
CA LYS A 387 26.51 -28.11 23.54
C LYS A 387 27.57 -27.29 24.28
N ASP A 388 27.53 -27.25 25.62
CA ASP A 388 28.61 -26.87 26.58
C ASP A 388 29.58 -25.71 26.24
N ALA A 389 29.24 -24.87 25.27
CA ALA A 389 29.99 -23.72 24.83
C ALA A 389 29.28 -22.45 25.33
N LEU A 390 30.05 -21.37 25.51
CA LEU A 390 29.53 -20.04 25.83
C LEU A 390 28.39 -19.69 24.86
N SER A 391 27.18 -19.55 25.41
CA SER A 391 26.01 -19.18 24.64
C SER A 391 26.20 -17.77 24.09
N ALA A 392 25.90 -17.57 22.80
CA ALA A 392 25.98 -16.25 22.16
C ALA A 392 25.12 -15.20 22.91
N ILE A 393 24.06 -15.64 23.59
CA ILE A 393 23.22 -14.80 24.43
C ILE A 393 24.01 -14.19 25.57
N ASP A 394 24.83 -14.98 26.27
CA ASP A 394 25.54 -14.53 27.47
C ASP A 394 26.61 -13.49 27.10
N ILE A 395 27.12 -13.55 25.86
CA ILE A 395 28.03 -12.55 25.29
C ILE A 395 27.30 -11.24 24.96
N LEU A 396 26.08 -11.31 24.43
CA LEU A 396 25.29 -10.13 24.02
C LEU A 396 24.49 -9.50 25.17
N LEU A 397 24.23 -10.25 26.25
CA LEU A 397 23.42 -9.79 27.38
C LEU A 397 23.93 -8.49 28.02
N PRO A 398 25.25 -8.24 28.17
CA PRO A 398 25.76 -6.96 28.66
C PRO A 398 25.37 -5.76 27.77
N VAL A 399 25.34 -5.96 26.44
CA VAL A 399 24.91 -4.93 25.49
C VAL A 399 23.41 -4.68 25.60
N ILE A 400 22.61 -5.75 25.74
CA ILE A 400 21.15 -5.65 25.90
C ILE A 400 20.78 -4.96 27.22
N LYS A 401 21.53 -5.20 28.30
CA LYS A 401 21.32 -4.56 29.61
C LYS A 401 21.77 -3.09 29.64
N ASN A 402 22.50 -2.62 28.64
CA ASN A 402 22.99 -1.25 28.60
C ASN A 402 21.88 -0.29 28.13
N ALA A 403 21.40 0.56 29.04
CA ALA A 403 20.33 1.53 28.78
C ALA A 403 20.65 2.58 27.70
N GLU A 404 21.92 2.73 27.29
CA GLU A 404 22.32 3.68 26.24
C GLU A 404 22.28 3.09 24.83
N ILE A 405 22.14 1.76 24.71
CA ILE A 405 22.19 1.01 23.45
C ILE A 405 20.83 0.37 23.20
N PRO A 406 19.94 1.00 22.41
CA PRO A 406 18.66 0.41 22.07
C PRO A 406 18.82 -0.85 21.21
N VAL A 407 18.11 -1.92 21.57
CA VAL A 407 18.12 -3.21 20.86
C VAL A 407 16.74 -3.54 20.32
N ILE A 408 16.66 -3.85 19.03
CA ILE A 408 15.44 -4.26 18.33
C ILE A 408 15.60 -5.71 17.89
N GLY A 409 14.88 -6.63 18.52
CA GLY A 409 14.85 -8.04 18.14
C GLY A 409 13.66 -8.37 17.24
N GLU A 410 13.84 -9.24 16.24
CA GLU A 410 12.73 -9.84 15.50
C GLU A 410 12.64 -11.34 15.77
N THR A 411 11.44 -11.84 16.04
CA THR A 411 11.21 -13.28 16.22
C THR A 411 9.82 -13.71 15.72
N TYR A 412 9.60 -15.02 15.64
CA TYR A 412 8.32 -15.61 15.24
C TYR A 412 7.56 -16.13 16.47
N PRO A 413 6.21 -16.14 16.46
CA PRO A 413 5.42 -16.55 17.62
C PRO A 413 5.78 -17.95 18.16
N LYS A 414 6.03 -18.92 17.26
CA LYS A 414 6.42 -20.29 17.65
C LYS A 414 7.79 -20.34 18.32
N GLU A 415 8.75 -19.63 17.76
CA GLU A 415 10.13 -19.59 18.25
C GLU A 415 10.24 -18.78 19.55
N PHE A 416 9.45 -17.71 19.68
CA PHE A 416 9.31 -16.93 20.90
C PHE A 416 8.88 -17.81 22.08
N LYS A 417 7.77 -18.55 21.93
CA LYS A 417 7.27 -19.45 22.98
C LYS A 417 8.25 -20.56 23.33
N ARG A 418 8.95 -21.10 22.32
CA ARG A 418 9.86 -22.23 22.51
C ARG A 418 11.19 -21.84 23.15
N TYR A 419 11.78 -20.73 22.74
CA TYR A 419 13.17 -20.40 23.06
C TYR A 419 13.32 -19.16 23.96
N ILE A 420 12.48 -18.15 23.79
CA ILE A 420 12.65 -16.85 24.47
C ILE A 420 11.86 -16.81 25.78
N GLU A 421 10.60 -17.26 25.77
CA GLU A 421 9.70 -17.24 26.94
C GLU A 421 10.23 -18.09 28.11
N ALA A 422 11.05 -19.10 27.82
CA ALA A 422 11.66 -19.97 28.83
C ALA A 422 12.77 -19.29 29.66
N ARG A 423 13.35 -18.16 29.20
CA ARG A 423 14.45 -17.45 29.86
C ARG A 423 13.98 -16.08 30.38
N SER A 424 13.63 -16.01 31.66
CA SER A 424 13.08 -14.79 32.27
C SER A 424 14.08 -13.63 32.30
N ASP A 425 15.36 -13.90 32.57
CA ASP A 425 16.44 -12.92 32.63
C ASP A 425 16.62 -12.13 31.32
N PHE A 426 16.41 -12.80 30.18
CA PHE A 426 16.44 -12.20 28.85
C PHE A 426 15.14 -11.46 28.56
N LEU A 427 13.99 -12.11 28.76
CA LEU A 427 12.68 -11.53 28.43
C LEU A 427 12.41 -10.25 29.23
N GLU A 428 12.82 -10.19 30.49
CA GLU A 428 12.69 -9.00 31.33
C GLU A 428 13.43 -7.77 30.77
N GLN A 429 14.37 -7.94 29.85
CA GLN A 429 15.07 -6.81 29.21
C GLN A 429 14.33 -6.21 28.04
N PHE A 430 13.29 -6.88 27.50
CA PHE A 430 12.57 -6.47 26.30
C PHE A 430 11.10 -6.15 26.59
N GLU A 431 10.56 -5.16 25.90
CA GLU A 431 9.12 -5.02 25.73
C GLU A 431 8.66 -5.69 24.44
N VAL A 432 7.62 -6.51 24.51
CA VAL A 432 7.10 -7.26 23.37
C VAL A 432 6.08 -6.41 22.61
N VAL A 433 6.29 -6.25 21.30
CA VAL A 433 5.33 -5.65 20.38
C VAL A 433 4.88 -6.73 19.40
N GLU A 434 3.59 -7.07 19.46
CA GLU A 434 2.99 -8.03 18.55
C GLU A 434 2.66 -7.35 17.21
N VAL A 435 3.32 -7.76 16.14
CA VAL A 435 3.10 -7.25 14.80
C VAL A 435 2.13 -8.17 14.07
N THR A 436 0.94 -7.65 13.79
CA THR A 436 -0.15 -8.40 13.17
C THR A 436 -0.10 -8.32 11.64
N GLU A 437 -1.09 -8.88 10.96
CA GLU A 437 -1.22 -8.75 9.50
C GLU A 437 -1.92 -7.43 9.15
N ILE A 438 -1.42 -6.71 8.15
CA ILE A 438 -2.09 -5.50 7.63
C ILE A 438 -3.43 -5.81 6.98
N THR A 439 -4.30 -4.80 6.91
CA THR A 439 -5.60 -4.91 6.24
C THR A 439 -5.45 -5.14 4.73
N LYS A 440 -6.51 -5.60 4.06
CA LYS A 440 -6.49 -5.82 2.60
C LYS A 440 -6.25 -4.52 1.84
N GLU A 441 -6.84 -3.44 2.34
CA GLU A 441 -6.74 -2.10 1.77
C GLU A 441 -5.31 -1.57 1.90
N GLU A 442 -4.66 -1.76 3.06
CA GLU A 442 -3.25 -1.45 3.26
C GLU A 442 -2.33 -2.33 2.40
N ALA A 443 -2.60 -3.64 2.33
CA ALA A 443 -1.83 -4.57 1.50
C ALA A 443 -1.91 -4.22 0.01
N LEU A 444 -3.07 -3.78 -0.46
CA LEU A 444 -3.25 -3.29 -1.82
C LEU A 444 -2.42 -2.02 -2.06
N ARG A 445 -2.49 -1.03 -1.17
CA ARG A 445 -1.68 0.20 -1.25
C ARG A 445 -0.20 -0.14 -1.31
N PHE A 446 0.24 -1.06 -0.45
CA PHE A 446 1.61 -1.57 -0.45
C PHE A 446 1.98 -2.23 -1.78
N LEU A 447 1.15 -3.14 -2.30
CA LEU A 447 1.44 -3.82 -3.56
C LEU A 447 1.41 -2.91 -4.78
N VAL A 448 0.56 -1.89 -4.78
CA VAL A 448 0.55 -0.85 -5.82
C VAL A 448 1.90 -0.13 -5.91
N TYR A 449 2.52 0.15 -4.77
CA TYR A 449 3.87 0.69 -4.77
C TYR A 449 4.89 -0.36 -5.22
N MET A 450 4.78 -1.59 -4.70
CA MET A 450 5.69 -2.68 -5.04
C MET A 450 5.69 -2.97 -6.53
N SER A 451 4.53 -2.92 -7.17
CA SER A 451 4.38 -3.21 -8.60
C SER A 451 5.19 -2.24 -9.45
N LEU A 452 5.28 -0.97 -9.07
CA LEU A 452 6.13 0.03 -9.76
C LEU A 452 7.63 -0.32 -9.71
N ILE A 453 8.09 -0.95 -8.63
CA ILE A 453 9.48 -1.39 -8.51
C ILE A 453 9.71 -2.66 -9.32
N LEU A 454 8.81 -3.63 -9.16
CA LEU A 454 8.85 -4.90 -9.90
C LEU A 454 8.77 -4.67 -11.41
N GLU A 455 8.00 -3.68 -11.87
CA GLU A 455 7.94 -3.26 -13.27
C GLU A 455 9.29 -2.85 -13.85
N ARG A 456 10.12 -2.18 -13.05
CA ARG A 456 11.45 -1.75 -13.49
C ARG A 456 12.43 -2.92 -13.52
N GLU A 457 12.31 -3.82 -12.56
CA GLU A 457 13.14 -5.02 -12.43
C GLU A 457 12.84 -6.01 -13.57
N PHE A 458 11.57 -6.37 -13.75
CA PHE A 458 11.12 -7.37 -14.72
C PHE A 458 10.83 -6.79 -16.11
N LYS A 459 10.70 -5.46 -16.25
CA LYS A 459 10.33 -4.75 -17.50
C LYS A 459 8.98 -5.18 -18.07
N ILE A 460 8.05 -5.59 -17.21
CA ILE A 460 6.69 -6.02 -17.55
C ILE A 460 5.72 -5.10 -16.81
N VAL A 461 4.77 -4.48 -17.52
CA VAL A 461 3.76 -3.58 -16.92
C VAL A 461 2.76 -4.39 -16.11
N ILE A 462 2.50 -4.03 -14.86
CA ILE A 462 1.54 -4.74 -14.01
C ILE A 462 0.23 -3.96 -13.99
N THR A 463 -0.86 -4.64 -14.30
CA THR A 463 -2.21 -4.07 -14.25
C THR A 463 -2.70 -3.98 -12.80
N LEU A 464 -3.54 -2.98 -12.50
CA LEU A 464 -4.09 -2.82 -11.16
C LEU A 464 -5.00 -3.99 -10.78
N ARG A 465 -5.75 -4.53 -11.75
CA ARG A 465 -6.56 -5.74 -11.59
C ARG A 465 -5.71 -6.93 -11.16
N ALA A 466 -4.53 -7.14 -11.76
CA ALA A 466 -3.61 -8.18 -11.34
C ALA A 466 -3.14 -8.01 -9.88
N VAL A 467 -2.85 -6.77 -9.46
CA VAL A 467 -2.46 -6.48 -8.07
C VAL A 467 -3.60 -6.73 -7.09
N SER A 468 -4.79 -6.19 -7.37
CA SER A 468 -5.99 -6.38 -6.55
C SER A 468 -6.36 -7.85 -6.44
N LYS A 469 -6.25 -8.59 -7.55
CA LYS A 469 -6.48 -10.03 -7.59
C LYS A 469 -5.48 -10.80 -6.75
N ALA A 470 -4.19 -10.45 -6.79
CA ALA A 470 -3.17 -11.10 -5.97
C ALA A 470 -3.49 -10.96 -4.47
N VAL A 471 -3.92 -9.78 -3.99
CA VAL A 471 -4.33 -9.57 -2.59
C VAL A 471 -5.56 -10.38 -2.23
N GLU A 472 -6.57 -10.39 -3.10
CA GLU A 472 -7.81 -11.14 -2.90
C GLU A 472 -7.53 -12.64 -2.73
N LEU A 473 -6.75 -13.21 -3.65
CA LEU A 473 -6.40 -14.62 -3.66
C LEU A 473 -5.50 -15.00 -2.48
N ALA A 474 -4.50 -14.17 -2.18
CA ALA A 474 -3.62 -14.34 -1.02
C ALA A 474 -4.43 -14.44 0.28
N SER A 475 -5.28 -13.46 0.55
CA SER A 475 -6.09 -13.42 1.77
C SER A 475 -7.07 -14.59 1.87
N ARG A 476 -7.64 -15.03 0.74
CA ARG A 476 -8.66 -16.08 0.71
C ARG A 476 -8.07 -17.48 0.83
N TYR A 477 -7.01 -17.78 0.07
CA TYR A 477 -6.49 -19.13 -0.12
C TYR A 477 -5.17 -19.39 0.61
N PHE A 478 -4.38 -18.36 0.93
CA PHE A 478 -3.02 -18.50 1.49
C PHE A 478 -2.94 -18.13 2.97
N ARG A 479 -3.91 -18.55 3.79
CA ARG A 479 -3.98 -18.20 5.23
C ARG A 479 -2.75 -18.58 6.07
N LYS A 480 -1.90 -19.49 5.58
CA LYS A 480 -0.66 -19.88 6.26
C LYS A 480 0.44 -18.82 6.17
N LYS A 481 0.33 -17.91 5.20
CA LYS A 481 1.30 -16.83 4.98
C LYS A 481 0.54 -15.49 4.95
N PRO A 482 0.77 -14.62 5.94
CA PRO A 482 0.01 -13.37 6.05
C PRO A 482 0.33 -12.40 4.91
N LEU A 483 -0.59 -11.45 4.70
CA LEU A 483 -0.35 -10.24 3.93
C LEU A 483 0.72 -9.35 4.61
N PRO A 484 1.47 -8.55 3.83
CA PRO A 484 1.50 -8.52 2.36
C PRO A 484 2.31 -9.66 1.73
N GLY A 485 3.07 -10.42 2.53
CA GLY A 485 4.05 -11.39 2.04
C GLY A 485 3.50 -12.43 1.07
N SER A 486 2.31 -12.99 1.33
CA SER A 486 1.68 -13.96 0.41
C SER A 486 1.31 -13.34 -0.95
N ALA A 487 0.79 -12.13 -0.97
CA ALA A 487 0.39 -11.47 -2.21
C ALA A 487 1.60 -11.03 -3.05
N VAL A 488 2.70 -10.61 -2.41
CA VAL A 488 3.98 -10.34 -3.08
C VAL A 488 4.51 -11.58 -3.78
N ASP A 489 4.48 -12.74 -3.12
CA ASP A 489 4.97 -14.01 -3.67
C ASP A 489 4.19 -14.42 -4.93
N ILE A 490 2.85 -14.35 -4.87
CA ILE A 490 1.98 -14.67 -6.01
C ILE A 490 2.35 -13.75 -7.19
N LEU A 491 2.45 -12.45 -6.94
CA LEU A 491 2.75 -11.47 -7.99
C LEU A 491 4.14 -11.69 -8.60
N LYS A 492 5.17 -11.96 -7.79
CA LYS A 492 6.52 -12.26 -8.27
C LYS A 492 6.57 -13.52 -9.13
N GLN A 493 5.86 -14.58 -8.73
CA GLN A 493 5.82 -15.80 -9.52
C GLN A 493 5.05 -15.61 -10.83
N ALA A 494 3.96 -14.84 -10.81
CA ALA A 494 3.24 -14.46 -12.02
C ALA A 494 4.12 -13.63 -12.98
N LEU A 495 4.97 -12.75 -12.47
CA LEU A 495 5.95 -12.01 -13.27
C LEU A 495 7.02 -12.91 -13.90
N VAL A 496 7.56 -13.88 -13.15
CA VAL A 496 8.52 -14.86 -13.69
C VAL A 496 7.88 -15.61 -14.86
N ARG A 497 6.65 -16.12 -14.68
CA ARG A 497 5.91 -16.82 -15.73
C ARG A 497 5.57 -15.92 -16.93
N ALA A 498 5.19 -14.67 -16.67
CA ALA A 498 4.97 -13.68 -17.73
C ALA A 498 6.25 -13.43 -18.55
N GLY A 499 7.40 -13.39 -17.88
CA GLY A 499 8.71 -13.26 -18.51
C GLY A 499 9.07 -14.47 -19.38
N GLU A 500 8.80 -15.69 -18.90
CA GLU A 500 8.97 -16.93 -19.67
C GLU A 500 8.08 -16.94 -20.93
N GLN A 501 6.84 -16.45 -20.80
CA GLN A 501 5.89 -16.29 -21.91
C GLN A 501 6.15 -15.04 -22.78
N LYS A 502 7.16 -14.24 -22.45
CA LYS A 502 7.52 -12.98 -23.13
C LYS A 502 6.37 -11.96 -23.22
N LEU A 503 5.49 -11.95 -22.22
CA LEU A 503 4.40 -10.98 -22.11
C LEU A 503 4.95 -9.60 -21.73
N LYS A 504 4.37 -8.55 -22.30
CA LYS A 504 4.72 -7.15 -21.96
C LYS A 504 3.90 -6.60 -20.80
N THR A 505 2.76 -7.22 -20.52
CA THR A 505 1.79 -6.79 -19.51
C THR A 505 1.34 -7.99 -18.71
N LEU A 506 1.28 -7.86 -17.38
CA LEU A 506 0.73 -8.85 -16.47
C LEU A 506 -0.74 -8.54 -16.18
N GLU A 507 -1.62 -9.44 -16.62
CA GLU A 507 -3.06 -9.40 -16.41
C GLU A 507 -3.51 -10.32 -15.27
N GLU A 508 -4.76 -10.16 -14.84
CA GLU A 508 -5.32 -10.92 -13.71
C GLU A 508 -5.39 -12.43 -13.95
N ASN A 509 -5.59 -12.88 -15.19
CA ASN A 509 -5.74 -14.30 -15.53
C ASN A 509 -4.50 -15.11 -15.15
N LEU A 510 -3.31 -14.59 -15.43
CA LEU A 510 -2.05 -15.26 -15.10
C LEU A 510 -1.80 -15.30 -13.59
N VAL A 511 -2.27 -14.28 -12.85
CA VAL A 511 -2.22 -14.28 -11.38
C VAL A 511 -3.12 -15.36 -10.80
N VAL A 512 -4.30 -15.56 -11.37
CA VAL A 512 -5.21 -16.65 -10.99
C VAL A 512 -4.56 -18.00 -11.27
N GLU A 513 -4.04 -18.23 -12.48
CA GLU A 513 -3.38 -19.48 -12.87
C GLU A 513 -2.24 -19.85 -11.89
N VAL A 514 -1.37 -18.91 -11.55
CA VAL A 514 -0.27 -19.14 -10.60
C VAL A 514 -0.80 -19.43 -9.19
N ALA A 515 -1.83 -18.72 -8.75
CA ALA A 515 -2.44 -18.97 -7.43
C ALA A 515 -3.12 -20.35 -7.37
N GLU A 516 -3.72 -20.82 -8.46
CA GLU A 516 -4.28 -22.17 -8.57
C GLU A 516 -3.20 -23.24 -8.48
N GLU A 517 -2.10 -23.07 -9.23
CA GLU A 517 -0.96 -24.00 -9.23
C GLU A 517 -0.37 -24.13 -7.82
N GLN A 518 -0.19 -23.01 -7.12
CA GLN A 518 0.36 -22.99 -5.76
C GLN A 518 -0.61 -23.57 -4.72
N SER A 519 -1.88 -23.16 -4.76
CA SER A 519 -2.87 -23.58 -3.77
C SER A 519 -3.37 -25.00 -4.01
N LYS A 520 -3.21 -25.52 -5.24
CA LYS A 520 -3.81 -26.76 -5.75
C LYS A 520 -5.34 -26.77 -5.66
N ILE A 521 -5.95 -25.58 -5.52
CA ILE A 521 -7.39 -25.37 -5.49
C ILE A 521 -7.74 -24.66 -6.80
N PRO A 522 -8.68 -25.17 -7.60
CA PRO A 522 -9.19 -24.44 -8.76
C PRO A 522 -10.01 -23.24 -8.27
N ILE A 523 -9.63 -22.04 -8.68
CA ILE A 523 -10.13 -20.71 -8.28
C ILE A 523 -11.05 -20.13 -9.35
N GLU A 524 -10.85 -20.47 -10.63
CA GLU A 524 -11.73 -20.05 -11.72
C GLU A 524 -13.18 -20.47 -11.46
N LYS A 525 -14.12 -19.63 -11.94
CA LYS A 525 -15.52 -20.05 -12.06
C LYS A 525 -15.53 -21.27 -12.96
N ALA A 526 -16.22 -22.33 -12.53
CA ALA A 526 -16.34 -23.56 -13.29
C ALA A 526 -16.65 -23.23 -14.75
N GLY A 527 -15.73 -23.57 -15.66
CA GLY A 527 -15.92 -23.37 -17.10
C GLY A 527 -17.18 -24.10 -17.58
N THR A 528 -17.63 -23.85 -18.81
CA THR A 528 -18.84 -24.50 -19.37
C THR A 528 -18.79 -26.03 -19.28
N GLU A 529 -17.61 -26.62 -19.44
CA GLU A 529 -17.40 -28.07 -19.27
C GLU A 529 -17.43 -28.53 -17.81
N GLU A 530 -16.91 -27.73 -16.88
CA GLU A 530 -16.91 -28.06 -15.45
C GLU A 530 -18.31 -27.88 -14.85
N THR A 531 -19.04 -26.84 -15.24
CA THR A 531 -20.45 -26.65 -14.86
C THR A 531 -21.31 -27.82 -15.35
N ALA A 532 -21.10 -28.29 -16.59
CA ALA A 532 -21.75 -29.51 -17.08
C ALA A 532 -21.41 -30.74 -16.22
N LYS A 533 -20.14 -30.91 -15.82
CA LYS A 533 -19.72 -32.01 -14.91
C LYS A 533 -20.29 -31.88 -13.49
N LEU A 534 -20.45 -30.66 -12.98
CA LEU A 534 -21.01 -30.37 -11.65
C LEU A 534 -22.53 -30.58 -11.62
N LEU A 535 -23.22 -30.32 -12.74
CA LEU A 535 -24.62 -30.66 -12.93
C LEU A 535 -24.83 -32.18 -13.04
N ASP A 536 -23.85 -32.91 -13.58
CA ASP A 536 -23.87 -34.38 -13.70
C ASP A 536 -23.21 -35.12 -12.52
N LEU A 537 -22.86 -34.41 -11.45
CA LEU A 537 -22.00 -34.94 -10.38
C LEU A 537 -22.63 -36.13 -9.64
N GLU A 538 -23.95 -36.11 -9.44
CA GLU A 538 -24.71 -37.21 -8.85
C GLU A 538 -24.59 -38.49 -9.69
N ASN A 539 -24.85 -38.41 -11.00
CA ASN A 539 -24.77 -39.56 -11.90
C ASN A 539 -23.36 -40.12 -11.95
N ILE A 540 -22.38 -39.23 -11.96
CA ILE A 540 -20.96 -39.55 -11.92
C ILE A 540 -20.59 -40.35 -10.66
N ILE A 541 -21.08 -39.95 -9.48
CA ILE A 541 -20.83 -40.67 -8.23
C ILE A 541 -21.57 -42.02 -8.23
N HIS A 542 -22.80 -42.03 -8.74
CA HIS A 542 -23.63 -43.23 -8.86
C HIS A 542 -23.03 -44.33 -9.77
N LYS A 543 -22.14 -44.00 -10.72
CA LYS A 543 -21.43 -44.99 -11.55
C LYS A 543 -20.73 -46.09 -10.76
N ARG A 544 -20.33 -45.83 -9.50
CA ARG A 544 -19.84 -46.90 -8.62
C ARG A 544 -20.22 -46.74 -7.15
N LEU A 545 -21.29 -46.01 -6.86
CA LEU A 545 -21.90 -45.99 -5.53
C LEU A 545 -23.42 -46.20 -5.68
N VAL A 546 -23.87 -47.36 -5.22
CA VAL A 546 -25.25 -47.82 -5.42
C VAL A 546 -26.07 -47.51 -4.15
N ASN A 547 -27.33 -47.10 -4.31
CA ASN A 547 -28.33 -46.93 -3.24
C ASN A 547 -27.96 -45.96 -2.10
N GLN A 548 -27.28 -44.87 -2.41
CA GLN A 548 -26.92 -43.79 -1.45
C GLN A 548 -27.36 -42.40 -1.94
N GLU A 549 -28.54 -42.28 -2.56
CA GLU A 549 -28.98 -41.03 -3.23
C GLU A 549 -28.96 -39.80 -2.31
N THR A 550 -29.42 -39.93 -1.08
CA THR A 550 -29.49 -38.81 -0.13
C THR A 550 -28.10 -38.28 0.23
N ALA A 551 -27.15 -39.18 0.51
CA ALA A 551 -25.78 -38.82 0.82
C ALA A 551 -25.04 -38.23 -0.40
N VAL A 552 -25.25 -38.81 -1.59
CA VAL A 552 -24.66 -38.32 -2.84
C VAL A 552 -25.19 -36.93 -3.18
N ARG A 553 -26.51 -36.72 -3.09
CA ARG A 553 -27.13 -35.42 -3.35
C ARG A 553 -26.64 -34.34 -2.39
N ALA A 554 -26.54 -34.66 -1.10
CA ALA A 554 -26.04 -33.72 -0.09
C ALA A 554 -24.58 -33.31 -0.36
N VAL A 555 -23.72 -34.25 -0.74
CA VAL A 555 -22.33 -33.95 -1.11
C VAL A 555 -22.26 -33.15 -2.40
N SER A 556 -22.97 -33.56 -3.45
CA SER A 556 -22.97 -32.85 -4.74
C SER A 556 -23.49 -31.42 -4.62
N GLN A 557 -24.54 -31.21 -3.81
CA GLN A 557 -25.09 -29.89 -3.55
C GLN A 557 -24.09 -28.97 -2.83
N ALA A 558 -23.49 -29.44 -1.72
CA ALA A 558 -22.50 -28.64 -0.99
C ALA A 558 -21.27 -28.31 -1.84
N LEU A 559 -20.84 -29.23 -2.72
CA LEU A 559 -19.77 -28.98 -3.69
C LEU A 559 -20.16 -27.93 -4.73
N ARG A 560 -21.40 -27.97 -5.25
CA ARG A 560 -21.93 -26.95 -6.17
C ARG A 560 -22.05 -25.58 -5.50
N GLU A 561 -22.53 -25.51 -4.26
CA GLU A 561 -22.63 -24.27 -3.48
C GLU A 561 -21.26 -23.64 -3.21
N TYR A 562 -20.25 -24.47 -2.96
CA TYR A 562 -18.87 -23.98 -2.86
C TYR A 562 -18.37 -23.43 -4.20
N ARG A 563 -18.56 -24.17 -5.29
CA ARG A 563 -18.12 -23.79 -6.64
C ARG A 563 -18.84 -22.59 -7.21
N SER A 564 -20.11 -22.38 -6.88
CA SER A 564 -20.87 -21.18 -7.25
C SER A 564 -20.51 -19.95 -6.41
N GLY A 565 -19.65 -20.10 -5.40
CA GLY A 565 -19.27 -19.02 -4.49
C GLY A 565 -20.35 -18.65 -3.47
N LEU A 566 -21.41 -19.46 -3.35
CA LEU A 566 -22.51 -19.28 -2.38
C LEU A 566 -22.15 -19.81 -0.98
N SER A 567 -21.02 -20.50 -0.83
CA SER A 567 -20.54 -20.99 0.47
C SER A 567 -20.14 -19.87 1.46
N ARG A 568 -20.24 -20.17 2.75
CA ARG A 568 -19.90 -19.25 3.84
C ARG A 568 -18.42 -18.86 3.79
N ARG A 569 -18.14 -17.55 3.69
CA ARG A 569 -16.77 -17.02 3.76
C ARG A 569 -16.11 -17.40 5.09
N GLY A 570 -14.86 -17.87 5.05
CA GLY A 570 -14.05 -18.15 6.25
C GLY A 570 -14.05 -19.60 6.75
N GLY A 571 -15.02 -20.43 6.34
CA GLY A 571 -15.13 -21.84 6.78
C GLY A 571 -14.48 -22.87 5.83
N PRO A 572 -14.42 -24.15 6.23
CA PRO A 572 -14.10 -25.26 5.34
C PRO A 572 -15.12 -25.39 4.19
N ILE A 573 -14.71 -26.00 3.08
CA ILE A 573 -15.49 -26.18 1.83
C ILE A 573 -16.88 -26.76 2.10
N ALA A 574 -16.89 -27.88 2.82
CA ALA A 574 -18.05 -28.53 3.37
C ALA A 574 -17.61 -29.39 4.55
N VAL A 575 -18.49 -29.57 5.54
CA VAL A 575 -18.28 -30.48 6.66
C VAL A 575 -19.36 -31.54 6.59
N PHE A 576 -18.95 -32.80 6.43
CA PHE A 576 -19.86 -33.93 6.38
C PHE A 576 -19.64 -34.85 7.57
N LEU A 577 -20.74 -35.37 8.13
CA LEU A 577 -20.72 -36.44 9.12
C LEU A 577 -21.45 -37.66 8.53
N PHE A 578 -20.70 -38.71 8.19
CA PHE A 578 -21.27 -39.92 7.60
C PHE A 578 -21.69 -40.93 8.68
N VAL A 579 -23.01 -41.05 8.90
CA VAL A 579 -23.59 -41.93 9.91
C VAL A 579 -24.17 -43.20 9.25
N GLY A 580 -24.01 -44.36 9.89
CA GLY A 580 -24.46 -45.66 9.36
C GLY A 580 -23.63 -46.87 9.84
N PRO A 581 -24.01 -48.11 9.51
CA PRO A 581 -23.22 -49.30 9.83
C PRO A 581 -21.94 -49.39 8.98
N THR A 582 -21.01 -50.28 9.35
CA THR A 582 -19.78 -50.51 8.56
C THR A 582 -20.10 -51.18 7.22
N GLY A 583 -19.30 -50.92 6.19
CA GLY A 583 -19.47 -51.53 4.86
C GLY A 583 -20.47 -50.86 3.91
N VAL A 584 -21.22 -49.84 4.34
CA VAL A 584 -22.24 -49.15 3.51
C VAL A 584 -21.70 -48.13 2.51
N GLY A 585 -20.38 -48.03 2.35
CA GLY A 585 -19.75 -47.13 1.37
C GLY A 585 -19.46 -45.69 1.86
N LYS A 586 -19.45 -45.44 3.18
CA LYS A 586 -19.09 -44.12 3.74
C LYS A 586 -17.72 -43.61 3.28
N THR A 587 -16.71 -44.47 3.40
CA THR A 587 -15.33 -44.14 3.01
C THR A 587 -15.20 -43.97 1.50
N GLU A 588 -15.92 -44.78 0.73
CA GLU A 588 -15.94 -44.69 -0.74
C GLU A 588 -16.52 -43.36 -1.20
N LEU A 589 -17.62 -42.90 -0.59
CA LEU A 589 -18.24 -41.62 -0.91
C LEU A 589 -17.34 -40.44 -0.52
N ALA A 590 -16.69 -40.48 0.65
CA ALA A 590 -15.71 -39.47 1.06
C ALA A 590 -14.51 -39.40 0.09
N TRP A 591 -13.95 -40.55 -0.29
CA TRP A 591 -12.83 -40.62 -1.21
C TRP A 591 -13.18 -40.13 -2.62
N ARG A 592 -14.39 -40.45 -3.11
CA ARG A 592 -14.90 -39.96 -4.41
C ARG A 592 -15.07 -38.45 -4.43
N ALA A 593 -15.63 -37.90 -3.35
CA ALA A 593 -15.82 -36.46 -3.20
C ALA A 593 -14.48 -35.72 -3.25
N ASP A 594 -13.46 -36.23 -2.55
CA ASP A 594 -12.12 -35.64 -2.50
C ASP A 594 -11.37 -35.71 -3.85
N ARG A 595 -11.35 -36.90 -4.49
CA ARG A 595 -10.68 -37.08 -5.79
C ARG A 595 -11.30 -36.26 -6.92
N ARG A 596 -12.62 -36.07 -6.88
CA ARG A 596 -13.34 -35.25 -7.86
C ARG A 596 -13.23 -33.76 -7.55
N PHE A 597 -12.85 -33.40 -6.33
CA PHE A 597 -12.58 -32.02 -5.96
C PHE A 597 -11.19 -31.56 -6.46
N SER A 598 -10.20 -32.44 -6.43
CA SER A 598 -8.84 -32.20 -6.94
C SER A 598 -8.72 -32.56 -8.43
N PHE A 599 -9.25 -31.71 -9.33
CA PHE A 599 -9.10 -31.87 -10.78
C PHE A 599 -7.67 -31.53 -11.24
N ARG A 600 -6.67 -32.36 -10.88
CA ARG A 600 -5.44 -32.61 -11.66
C ARG A 600 -4.63 -33.77 -11.07
N GLY A 601 -4.40 -34.81 -11.89
CA GLY A 601 -3.35 -35.80 -11.68
C GLY A 601 -3.79 -37.16 -11.14
N ALA A 602 -4.54 -37.93 -11.95
CA ALA A 602 -4.33 -39.37 -11.95
C ALA A 602 -2.89 -39.60 -12.47
N ASP A 603 -1.98 -39.98 -11.58
CA ASP A 603 -0.75 -40.78 -11.86
C ASP A 603 0.31 -40.72 -10.76
N ARG A 604 0.11 -39.99 -9.65
CA ARG A 604 1.04 -40.03 -8.51
C ARG A 604 0.38 -40.58 -7.26
N CYS A 605 0.17 -41.90 -7.26
CA CYS A 605 0.10 -42.77 -6.08
C CYS A 605 0.12 -44.23 -6.58
N ARG A 606 1.31 -44.71 -6.92
CA ARG A 606 1.74 -46.07 -6.55
C ARG A 606 2.83 -45.93 -5.50
#